data_AF-A0AB39ZPC3-F1
#
_entry.id   AF-A0AB39ZPC3-F1
#
_cell.length_a   1.000
_cell.length_b   1.000
_cell.length_c   1.000
_cell.angle_alpha   90.00
_cell.angle_beta   90.00
_cell.angle_gamma   90.00
#
_symmetry.space_group_name_H-M   'P 1'
#
loop_
_entity.id
_entity.type
_entity.pdbx_description
1 polymer ?
#
loop_
_entity_poly.entity_id
_entity_poly.type
_entity_poly.pdbx_seq_one_letter_code
_entity_poly.pdbx_strand_id
1 'polypeptide(L)'
;MNNSVKEHYTRIKAEMEKEELLTFEELLNLTKVSPTVLTQTIHVLANERFPVKKGMNQAFKNLCVKANKDNEFPDKEEYVEIMTFEEMVVRTKTHPLYLERSLRKLASLSQMP
;
A
#
# COMPACT_ATOMS: atom_id res chain seq x y z
N MET A 1 6.69 -18.09 30.53
CA MET A 1 6.63 -16.83 29.75
C MET A 1 6.21 -15.72 30.72
N ASN A 2 6.99 -14.65 30.88
CA ASN A 2 6.70 -13.59 31.87
C ASN A 2 5.39 -12.87 31.54
N ASN A 3 4.44 -12.80 32.49
CA ASN A 3 3.14 -12.13 32.29
C ASN A 3 3.30 -10.68 31.83
N SER A 4 4.27 -9.94 32.38
CA SER A 4 4.59 -8.57 31.98
C SER A 4 4.96 -8.43 30.50
N VAL A 5 5.70 -9.39 29.93
CA VAL A 5 6.07 -9.37 28.50
C VAL A 5 4.84 -9.61 27.62
N LYS A 6 3.94 -10.51 28.06
CA LYS A 6 2.69 -10.81 27.35
C LYS A 6 1.73 -9.63 27.36
N GLU A 7 1.61 -8.93 28.50
CA GLU A 7 0.81 -7.70 28.63
C GLU A 7 1.37 -6.57 27.77
N HIS A 8 2.69 -6.35 27.81
CA HIS A 8 3.35 -5.36 26.96
C HIS A 8 3.12 -5.64 25.48
N TYR A 9 3.34 -6.88 25.03
CA TYR A 9 3.07 -7.29 23.65
C TYR A 9 1.62 -7.02 23.24
N THR A 10 0.67 -7.40 24.10
CA THR A 10 -0.77 -7.22 23.84
C THR A 10 -1.13 -5.74 23.71
N ARG A 11 -0.57 -4.88 24.56
CA ARG A 11 -0.76 -3.44 24.50
C ARG A 11 -0.22 -2.85 23.20
N ILE A 12 1.05 -3.13 22.87
CA ILE A 12 1.68 -2.63 21.63
C ILE A 12 0.91 -3.10 20.40
N LYS A 13 0.46 -4.37 20.36
CA LYS A 13 -0.36 -4.89 19.27
C LYS A 13 -1.67 -4.12 19.12
N ALA A 14 -2.37 -3.85 20.22
CA ALA A 14 -3.63 -3.10 20.20
C ALA A 14 -3.44 -1.63 19.79
N GLU A 15 -2.35 -1.00 20.22
CA GLU A 15 -1.98 0.36 19.79
C GLU A 15 -1.69 0.40 18.30
N MET A 16 -0.94 -0.57 17.78
CA MET A 16 -0.69 -0.71 16.35
C MET A 16 -2.00 -0.93 15.57
N GLU A 17 -2.92 -1.77 16.05
CA GLU A 17 -4.21 -2.02 15.38
C GLU A 17 -5.13 -0.80 15.31
N LYS A 18 -5.01 0.14 16.25
CA LYS A 18 -5.78 1.39 16.30
C LYS A 18 -5.17 2.50 15.44
N GLU A 19 -3.94 2.35 14.98
CA GLU A 19 -3.26 3.35 14.18
C GLU A 19 -3.95 3.51 12.82
N GLU A 20 -4.38 4.74 12.50
CA GLU A 20 -4.86 5.09 11.17
C GLU A 20 -3.66 5.08 10.22
N LEU A 21 -3.73 4.28 9.16
CA LEU A 21 -2.67 4.11 8.17
C LEU A 21 -2.97 4.94 6.91
N LEU A 22 -1.94 5.28 6.15
CA LEU A 22 -2.09 6.09 4.94
C LEU A 22 -3.05 5.44 3.93
N THR A 23 -3.97 6.24 3.46
CA THR A 23 -4.88 5.94 2.36
C THR A 23 -4.19 6.10 1.01
N PHE A 24 -4.81 5.56 -0.04
CA PHE A 24 -4.31 5.72 -1.40
C PHE A 24 -4.25 7.20 -1.82
N GLU A 25 -5.27 7.99 -1.44
CA GLU A 25 -5.34 9.42 -1.73
C GLU A 25 -4.23 10.20 -1.04
N GLU A 26 -3.95 9.90 0.24
CA GLU A 26 -2.84 10.51 0.96
C GLU A 26 -1.49 10.16 0.30
N LEU A 27 -1.28 8.89 -0.07
CA LEU A 27 -0.07 8.50 -0.78
C LEU A 27 0.07 9.20 -2.13
N LEU A 28 -1.03 9.36 -2.87
CA LEU A 28 -1.03 10.06 -4.16
C LEU A 28 -0.63 11.53 -3.98
N ASN A 29 -1.22 12.21 -3.00
CA ASN A 29 -0.92 13.60 -2.67
C ASN A 29 0.53 13.79 -2.22
N LEU A 30 1.06 12.84 -1.42
CA LEU A 30 2.42 12.90 -0.89
C LEU A 30 3.49 12.60 -1.95
N THR A 31 3.25 11.59 -2.78
CA THR A 31 4.24 11.12 -3.77
C THR A 31 4.27 11.94 -5.05
N LYS A 32 3.17 12.66 -5.35
CA LYS A 32 2.99 13.49 -6.55
C LYS A 32 3.21 12.73 -7.86
N VAL A 33 2.98 11.42 -7.87
CA VAL A 33 3.02 10.61 -9.09
C VAL A 33 1.60 10.43 -9.65
N SER A 34 1.50 9.90 -10.87
CA SER A 34 0.20 9.55 -11.41
C SER A 34 -0.43 8.37 -10.64
N PRO A 35 -1.77 8.28 -10.58
CA PRO A 35 -2.46 7.14 -9.95
C PRO A 35 -2.01 5.78 -10.52
N THR A 36 -1.72 5.72 -11.82
CA THR A 36 -1.22 4.52 -12.50
C THR A 36 0.15 4.11 -11.97
N VAL A 37 1.10 5.06 -11.88
CA VAL A 37 2.44 4.82 -11.32
C VAL A 37 2.34 4.36 -9.87
N LEU A 38 1.52 5.03 -9.05
CA LEU A 38 1.35 4.67 -7.64
C LEU A 38 0.76 3.28 -7.48
N THR A 39 -0.24 2.93 -8.29
CA THR A 39 -0.88 1.62 -8.26
C THR A 39 0.09 0.49 -8.59
N GLN A 40 0.85 0.64 -9.66
CA GLN A 40 1.86 -0.34 -10.06
C GLN A 40 2.99 -0.42 -9.03
N THR A 41 3.42 0.72 -8.48
CA THR A 41 4.40 0.78 -7.39
C THR A 41 3.93 0.00 -6.16
N ILE A 42 2.71 0.26 -5.68
CA ILE A 42 2.13 -0.48 -4.54
C ILE A 42 2.05 -1.97 -4.86
N HIS A 43 1.64 -2.33 -6.08
CA HIS A 43 1.56 -3.72 -6.52
C HIS A 43 2.92 -4.43 -6.47
N VAL A 44 3.96 -3.83 -7.04
CA VAL A 44 5.31 -4.40 -7.05
C VAL A 44 5.87 -4.48 -5.64
N LEU A 45 5.84 -3.38 -4.87
CA LEU A 45 6.39 -3.35 -3.51
C LEU A 45 5.67 -4.30 -2.56
N ALA A 46 4.35 -4.46 -2.69
CA ALA A 46 3.61 -5.41 -1.89
C ALA A 46 3.96 -6.87 -2.25
N ASN A 47 4.20 -7.18 -3.53
CA ASN A 47 4.59 -8.53 -3.95
C ASN A 47 6.06 -8.87 -3.62
N GLU A 48 6.97 -7.88 -3.64
CA GLU A 48 8.37 -8.06 -3.26
C GLU A 48 8.53 -8.31 -1.75
N ARG A 49 7.74 -7.58 -0.94
CA ARG A 49 7.86 -7.59 0.52
C ARG A 49 6.91 -8.57 1.20
N PHE A 50 5.80 -8.94 0.55
CA PHE A 50 4.83 -9.90 1.04
C PHE A 50 4.54 -10.92 -0.07
N PRO A 51 4.70 -12.23 0.16
CA PRO A 51 4.19 -13.23 -0.78
C PRO A 51 2.65 -13.19 -0.75
N VAL A 52 2.05 -12.35 -1.58
CA VAL A 52 0.60 -12.20 -1.68
C VAL A 52 0.02 -13.35 -2.53
N LYS A 53 -1.10 -13.93 -2.08
CA LYS A 53 -1.82 -14.97 -2.84
C LYS A 53 -2.51 -14.35 -4.06
N LYS A 54 -2.41 -15.02 -5.21
CA LYS A 54 -2.92 -14.63 -6.55
C LYS A 54 -4.27 -13.90 -6.50
N GLY A 55 -4.38 -12.69 -7.09
CA GLY A 55 -5.65 -11.96 -7.25
C GLY A 55 -5.60 -10.42 -7.32
N MET A 56 -4.47 -9.76 -7.00
CA MET A 56 -4.37 -8.30 -6.84
C MET A 56 -4.73 -7.45 -8.07
N ASN A 57 -4.44 -7.93 -9.29
CA ASN A 57 -4.58 -7.11 -10.51
C ASN A 57 -6.03 -6.62 -10.75
N GLN A 58 -7.04 -7.38 -10.33
CA GLN A 58 -8.44 -7.05 -10.58
C GLN A 58 -8.95 -5.90 -9.67
N ALA A 59 -8.56 -5.89 -8.39
CA ALA A 59 -9.09 -4.94 -7.44
C ALA A 59 -8.35 -3.59 -7.45
N PHE A 60 -7.08 -3.56 -7.85
CA PHE A 60 -6.38 -2.30 -8.14
C PHE A 60 -6.96 -1.60 -9.37
N LYS A 61 -7.39 -2.36 -10.39
CA LYS A 61 -8.19 -1.82 -11.50
C LYS A 61 -9.47 -1.16 -10.97
N ASN A 62 -10.19 -1.79 -10.04
CA ASN A 62 -11.42 -1.23 -9.47
C ASN A 62 -11.20 0.01 -8.57
N LEU A 63 -10.10 0.08 -7.81
CA LEU A 63 -9.75 1.27 -7.01
C LEU A 63 -9.34 2.46 -7.91
N CYS A 64 -8.64 2.20 -9.01
CA CYS A 64 -8.32 3.22 -10.01
C CYS A 64 -9.56 3.76 -10.74
N VAL A 65 -10.48 2.88 -11.14
CA VAL A 65 -11.74 3.26 -11.82
C VAL A 65 -12.66 4.07 -10.90
N LYS A 66 -12.63 3.81 -9.58
CA LYS A 66 -13.34 4.65 -8.60
C LYS A 66 -12.69 6.02 -8.40
N ALA A 67 -11.35 6.10 -8.49
CA ALA A 67 -10.61 7.36 -8.35
C ALA A 67 -10.63 8.22 -9.62
N ASN A 68 -10.80 7.63 -10.80
CA ASN A 68 -10.90 8.33 -12.09
C ASN A 68 -11.93 7.64 -12.99
N LYS A 69 -13.05 8.32 -13.26
CA LYS A 69 -14.08 7.84 -14.21
C LYS A 69 -13.61 7.76 -15.66
N ASP A 70 -12.48 8.39 -16.00
CA ASP A 70 -12.11 8.69 -17.39
C ASP A 70 -10.84 7.99 -17.90
N ASN A 71 -10.19 7.13 -17.11
CA ASN A 71 -8.94 6.48 -17.54
C ASN A 71 -9.11 4.96 -17.65
N GLU A 72 -9.43 4.49 -18.85
CA GLU A 72 -9.24 3.09 -19.24
C GLU A 72 -7.77 2.70 -19.06
N PHE A 73 -7.52 1.54 -18.46
CA PHE A 73 -6.19 0.93 -18.46
C PHE A 73 -5.79 0.69 -19.91
N PRO A 74 -4.64 1.18 -20.40
CA PRO A 74 -4.08 0.60 -21.59
C PRO A 74 -3.81 -0.88 -21.27
N ASP A 75 -4.41 -1.80 -22.04
CA ASP A 75 -4.17 -3.25 -21.96
C ASP A 75 -2.71 -3.62 -22.34
N LYS A 76 -1.87 -2.62 -22.63
CA LYS A 76 -0.45 -2.76 -22.85
C LYS A 76 0.28 -2.47 -21.55
N GLU A 77 1.17 -3.39 -21.17
CA GLU A 77 2.23 -3.18 -20.20
C GLU A 77 3.11 -2.01 -20.69
N GLU A 78 2.66 -0.77 -20.49
CA GLU A 78 3.55 0.37 -20.50
C GLU A 78 4.57 0.13 -19.40
N TYR A 79 5.86 0.18 -19.77
CA TYR A 79 6.96 0.27 -18.83
C TYR A 79 6.84 1.62 -18.11
N VAL A 80 5.95 1.68 -17.13
CA VAL A 80 5.86 2.82 -16.22
C VAL A 80 6.97 2.65 -15.21
N GLU A 81 7.81 3.68 -15.08
CA GLU A 81 8.87 3.71 -14.08
C GLU A 81 8.25 3.64 -12.68
N ILE A 82 8.45 2.51 -12.00
CA ILE A 82 7.99 2.27 -10.62
C ILE A 82 8.97 2.92 -9.63
N MET A 83 8.44 3.44 -8.52
CA MET A 83 9.29 3.96 -7.45
C MET A 83 9.76 2.83 -6.54
N THR A 84 10.99 2.94 -6.05
CA THR A 84 11.48 2.04 -5.00
C THR A 84 10.82 2.36 -3.65
N PHE A 85 10.93 1.44 -2.69
CA PHE A 85 10.42 1.67 -1.34
C PHE A 85 11.12 2.84 -0.66
N GLU A 86 12.45 2.92 -0.81
CA GLU A 86 13.28 3.98 -0.27
C GLU A 86 12.88 5.34 -0.85
N GLU A 87 12.56 5.38 -2.14
CA GLU A 87 12.05 6.59 -2.78
C GLU A 87 10.67 6.99 -2.24
N MET A 88 9.76 6.03 -2.03
CA MET A 88 8.48 6.31 -1.39
C MET A 88 8.66 6.85 0.03
N VAL A 89 9.58 6.31 0.84
CA VAL A 89 9.91 6.82 2.18
C VAL A 89 10.36 8.29 2.11
N VAL A 90 11.26 8.61 1.18
CA VAL A 90 11.77 9.98 1.00
C VAL A 90 10.65 10.95 0.57
N ARG A 91 9.83 10.56 -0.40
CA ARG A 91 8.76 11.42 -0.93
C ARG A 91 7.63 11.64 0.09
N THR A 92 7.25 10.60 0.82
CA THR A 92 6.18 10.67 1.83
C THR A 92 6.65 11.21 3.17
N LYS A 93 7.97 11.33 3.39
CA LYS A 93 8.59 11.71 4.68
C LYS A 93 8.05 10.89 5.84
N THR A 94 7.74 9.62 5.56
CA THR A 94 7.02 8.75 6.47
C THR A 94 7.96 7.69 7.03
N HIS A 95 7.79 7.32 8.30
CA HIS A 95 8.61 6.26 8.90
C HIS A 95 8.46 4.93 8.13
N PRO A 96 9.54 4.23 7.80
CA PRO A 96 9.50 3.01 6.96
C PRO A 96 8.48 1.97 7.44
N LEU A 97 8.43 1.67 8.74
CA LEU A 97 7.50 0.69 9.29
C LEU A 97 6.03 1.08 9.11
N TYR A 98 5.72 2.36 9.23
CA TYR A 98 4.35 2.85 9.07
C TYR A 98 3.94 2.87 7.59
N LEU A 99 4.86 3.25 6.70
CA LEU A 99 4.65 3.16 5.26
C LEU A 99 4.43 1.71 4.82
N GLU A 100 5.27 0.78 5.28
CA GLU A 100 5.13 -0.65 4.97
C GLU A 100 3.76 -1.18 5.38
N ARG A 101 3.31 -0.86 6.60
CA ARG A 101 1.99 -1.28 7.10
C ARG A 101 0.85 -0.68 6.29
N SER A 102 0.98 0.59 5.89
CA SER A 102 0.01 1.27 5.03
C SER A 102 -0.11 0.59 3.67
N LEU A 103 1.03 0.32 3.02
CA LEU A 103 1.08 -0.40 1.75
C LEU A 103 0.45 -1.80 1.87
N ARG A 104 0.74 -2.52 2.97
CA ARG A 104 0.15 -3.84 3.22
C ARG A 104 -1.37 -3.76 3.38
N LYS A 105 -1.89 -2.76 4.09
CA LYS A 105 -3.34 -2.55 4.23
C LYS A 105 -3.97 -2.28 2.86
N LEU A 106 -3.40 -1.39 2.06
CA LEU A 106 -3.89 -1.09 0.72
C LEU A 106 -3.88 -2.32 -0.20
N ALA A 107 -2.80 -3.09 -0.18
CA ALA A 107 -2.69 -4.35 -0.92
C ALA A 107 -3.68 -5.43 -0.44
N SER A 108 -4.11 -5.39 0.82
CA SER A 108 -5.15 -6.31 1.33
C SER A 108 -6.57 -5.87 0.97
N LEU A 109 -6.83 -4.56 0.88
CA LEU A 109 -8.12 -4.02 0.46
C LEU A 109 -8.37 -4.29 -1.03
N SER A 110 -7.31 -4.38 -1.83
CA SER A 110 -7.37 -4.87 -3.21
C SER A 110 -7.50 -6.40 -3.33
N GLN A 111 -7.92 -7.12 -2.29
CA GLN A 111 -8.17 -8.56 -2.33
C GLN A 111 -9.58 -8.93 -1.89
N MET A 112 -10.41 -7.94 -1.51
CA MET A 112 -11.80 -8.17 -1.17
C MET A 112 -12.68 -8.11 -2.43
N PRO A 113 -13.60 -9.08 -2.63
CA PRO A 113 -14.47 -9.18 -3.79
C PRO A 113 -15.43 -8.00 -3.95
#